data_AF-A0A520THH8-F1
#
_entry.id   AF-A0A520THH8-F1
#
_cell.length_a   1.000
_cell.length_b   1.000
_cell.length_c   1.000
_cell.angle_alpha   90.00
_cell.angle_beta   90.00
_cell.angle_gamma   90.00
#
_symmetry.space_group_name_H-M   'P 1'
#
loop_
_entity.id
_entity.type
_entity.pdbx_description
1 polymer ?
#
loop_
_entity_poly.entity_id
_entity_poly.type
_entity_poly.pdbx_seq_one_letter_code
_entity_poly.pdbx_strand_id
1 'polypeptide(L)'
;MADKLNSLLVKLQTEAIEYRKTLVDSGQLVSCERFCKLAGVDAKYIETAIIAQTLFKFEINGEFFYPRFYTEHETQVRLNIEKISGALGNLDAAQKWQFFTRPKHSLGGITPIQAIVGGQFDRAAIAAQGFISRRVTYCWNRLGLKTIKQSAALKVSKVEAVRINQVS
;
A
#
# COMPACT_ATOMS: atom_id res chain seq x y z
N MET A 1 -0.79 31.13 18.69
CA MET A 1 -0.25 29.75 18.61
C MET A 1 -0.85 28.98 17.43
N ALA A 2 -2.17 29.11 17.18
CA ALA A 2 -2.84 28.51 16.01
C ALA A 2 -2.27 28.97 14.65
N ASP A 3 -1.91 30.25 14.51
CA ASP A 3 -1.38 30.79 13.23
C ASP A 3 -0.05 30.15 12.82
N LYS A 4 0.82 29.88 13.80
CA LYS A 4 2.11 29.20 13.55
C LYS A 4 1.88 27.77 13.08
N LEU A 5 0.93 27.03 13.68
CA LEU A 5 0.60 25.67 13.25
C LEU A 5 0.01 25.65 11.84
N ASN A 6 -0.90 26.56 11.52
CA ASN A 6 -1.47 26.67 10.18
C ASN A 6 -0.40 26.99 9.13
N SER A 7 0.51 27.92 9.43
CA SER A 7 1.62 28.26 8.51
C SER A 7 2.53 27.06 8.21
N LEU A 8 2.79 26.21 9.21
CA LEU A 8 3.61 25.00 9.05
C LEU A 8 2.87 23.93 8.23
N LEU A 9 1.57 23.75 8.47
CA LEU A 9 0.75 22.79 7.72
C LEU A 9 0.69 23.17 6.24
N VAL A 10 0.48 24.45 5.93
CA VAL A 10 0.49 24.96 4.55
C VAL A 10 1.85 24.69 3.90
N LYS A 11 2.94 25.00 4.59
CA LYS A 11 4.30 24.75 4.07
C LYS A 11 4.53 23.29 3.73
N LEU A 12 4.18 22.36 4.63
CA LEU A 12 4.32 20.92 4.40
C LEU A 12 3.46 20.42 3.24
N GLN A 13 2.25 20.96 3.08
CA GLN A 13 1.38 20.64 1.96
C GLN A 13 1.96 21.13 0.64
N THR A 14 2.47 22.36 0.61
CA THR A 14 3.15 22.92 -0.58
C THR A 14 4.35 22.07 -0.96
N GLU A 15 5.23 21.72 -0.01
CA GLU A 15 6.39 20.86 -0.27
C GLU A 15 5.97 19.49 -0.82
N ALA A 16 4.91 18.89 -0.29
CA ALA A 16 4.39 17.62 -0.79
C ALA A 16 3.83 17.73 -2.21
N ILE A 17 3.16 18.84 -2.56
CA ILE A 17 2.65 19.09 -3.91
C ILE A 17 3.82 19.29 -4.88
N GLU A 18 4.81 20.11 -4.53
CA GLU A 18 5.99 20.36 -5.36
C GLU A 18 6.77 19.07 -5.60
N TYR A 19 6.96 18.24 -4.57
CA TYR A 19 7.57 16.93 -4.75
C TYR A 19 6.78 16.07 -5.76
N ARG A 20 5.44 16.02 -5.67
CA ARG A 20 4.63 15.26 -6.64
C ARG A 20 4.73 15.83 -8.06
N LYS A 21 4.81 17.15 -8.24
CA LYS A 21 5.04 17.77 -9.56
C LYS A 21 6.36 17.29 -10.16
N THR A 22 7.44 17.25 -9.39
CA THR A 22 8.72 16.71 -9.90
C THR A 22 8.63 15.25 -10.33
N LEU A 23 7.75 14.44 -9.71
CA LEU A 23 7.48 13.08 -10.17
C LEU A 23 6.70 13.02 -11.49
N VAL A 24 5.81 13.98 -11.75
CA VAL A 24 5.14 14.12 -13.05
C VAL A 24 6.14 14.58 -14.11
N ASP A 25 6.95 15.58 -13.81
CA ASP A 25 7.93 16.14 -14.76
C ASP A 25 9.00 15.11 -15.15
N SER A 26 9.43 14.28 -14.20
CA SER A 26 10.33 13.15 -14.46
C SER A 26 9.65 11.95 -15.14
N GLY A 27 8.33 12.01 -15.34
CA GLY A 27 7.54 10.96 -15.97
C GLY A 27 7.36 9.71 -15.12
N GLN A 28 7.64 9.77 -13.81
CA GLN A 28 7.38 8.66 -12.89
C GLN A 28 5.90 8.57 -12.47
N LEU A 29 5.17 9.68 -12.60
CA LEU A 29 3.71 9.75 -12.54
C LEU A 29 3.17 10.10 -13.93
N VAL A 30 2.13 9.40 -14.38
CA VAL A 30 1.53 9.57 -15.71
C VAL A 30 0.02 9.83 -15.61
N SER A 31 -0.53 10.55 -16.59
CA SER A 31 -1.98 10.80 -16.68
C SER A 31 -2.77 9.51 -16.92
N CYS A 32 -4.08 9.54 -16.70
CA CYS A 32 -4.99 8.40 -16.97
C CYS A 32 -4.85 7.90 -18.43
N GLU A 33 -4.92 8.81 -19.40
CA GLU A 33 -4.81 8.48 -20.83
C GLU A 33 -3.48 7.78 -21.14
N ARG A 34 -2.37 8.34 -20.63
CA ARG A 34 -1.04 7.76 -20.84
C ARG A 34 -0.89 6.43 -20.13
N PHE A 35 -1.47 6.27 -18.94
CA PHE A 35 -1.50 5.00 -18.23
C PHE A 35 -2.22 3.92 -19.05
N CYS A 36 -3.45 4.18 -19.50
CA CYS A 36 -4.25 3.27 -20.32
C CYS A 36 -3.49 2.83 -21.56
N LYS A 37 -2.89 3.79 -22.28
CA LYS A 37 -2.09 3.52 -23.48
C LYS A 37 -0.86 2.66 -23.20
N LEU A 38 -0.11 2.95 -22.13
CA LEU A 38 1.09 2.19 -21.78
C LEU A 38 0.79 0.78 -21.27
N ALA A 39 -0.27 0.63 -20.47
CA ALA A 39 -0.66 -0.65 -19.89
C ALA A 39 -1.49 -1.53 -20.83
N GLY A 40 -2.03 -0.97 -21.92
CA GLY A 40 -2.98 -1.64 -22.80
C GLY A 40 -4.31 -1.96 -22.11
N VAL A 41 -4.78 -1.06 -21.23
CA VAL A 41 -6.02 -1.24 -20.44
C VAL A 41 -7.00 -0.09 -20.67
N ASP A 42 -8.25 -0.32 -20.31
CA ASP A 42 -9.32 0.69 -20.34
C ASP A 42 -9.36 1.51 -19.03
N ALA A 43 -9.91 2.73 -19.08
CA ALA A 43 -10.21 3.52 -17.90
C ALA A 43 -11.07 2.76 -16.86
N LYS A 44 -11.99 1.89 -17.30
CA LYS A 44 -12.79 1.04 -16.41
C LYS A 44 -11.94 0.09 -15.56
N TYR A 45 -10.80 -0.36 -16.09
CA TYR A 45 -9.84 -1.16 -15.33
C TYR A 45 -9.26 -0.34 -14.18
N ILE A 46 -8.85 0.91 -14.46
CA ILE A 46 -8.28 1.81 -13.45
C ILE A 46 -9.29 2.04 -12.33
N GLU A 47 -10.54 2.35 -12.66
CA GLU A 47 -11.60 2.53 -11.65
C GLU A 47 -11.76 1.30 -10.77
N THR A 48 -11.85 0.12 -11.39
CA THR A 48 -11.97 -1.16 -10.66
C THR A 48 -10.76 -1.40 -9.76
N ALA A 49 -9.54 -1.13 -10.24
CA ALA A 49 -8.31 -1.33 -9.51
C ALA A 49 -8.13 -0.33 -8.34
N ILE A 50 -8.61 0.90 -8.50
CA ILE A 50 -8.69 1.88 -7.40
C ILE A 50 -9.67 1.42 -6.33
N ILE A 51 -10.87 0.95 -6.73
CA ILE A 51 -11.87 0.43 -5.78
C ILE A 51 -11.32 -0.79 -5.03
N ALA A 52 -10.63 -1.70 -5.72
CA ALA A 52 -9.97 -2.86 -5.14
C ALA A 52 -8.71 -2.52 -4.32
N GLN A 53 -8.30 -1.24 -4.24
CA GLN A 53 -7.09 -0.76 -3.57
C GLN A 53 -5.77 -1.34 -4.12
N THR A 54 -5.82 -2.01 -5.27
CA THR A 54 -4.65 -2.60 -5.94
C THR A 54 -3.88 -1.58 -6.77
N LEU A 55 -4.53 -0.47 -7.13
CA LEU A 55 -3.92 0.69 -7.76
C LEU A 55 -4.12 1.91 -6.86
N PHE A 56 -3.20 2.88 -6.91
CA PHE A 56 -3.34 4.15 -6.20
C PHE A 56 -2.96 5.32 -7.11
N LYS A 57 -3.46 6.50 -6.75
CA LYS A 57 -3.31 7.73 -7.53
C LYS A 57 -2.85 8.88 -6.66
N PHE A 58 -2.18 9.85 -7.28
CA PHE A 58 -1.85 11.13 -6.68
C PHE A 58 -2.74 12.21 -7.27
N GLU A 59 -3.27 13.07 -6.41
CA GLU A 59 -3.91 14.31 -6.82
C GLU A 59 -2.89 15.44 -6.80
N ILE A 60 -2.82 16.18 -7.91
CA ILE A 60 -1.97 17.35 -8.10
C ILE A 60 -2.82 18.39 -8.83
N ASN A 61 -3.10 19.52 -8.19
CA ASN A 61 -3.89 20.61 -8.76
C ASN A 61 -5.27 20.17 -9.33
N GLY A 62 -5.93 19.19 -8.71
CA GLY A 62 -7.23 18.66 -9.15
C GLY A 62 -7.16 17.58 -10.23
N GLU A 63 -5.96 17.25 -10.73
CA GLU A 63 -5.75 16.17 -11.69
C GLU A 63 -5.18 14.92 -11.01
N PHE A 64 -5.57 13.74 -11.54
CA PHE A 64 -5.10 12.46 -11.05
C PHE A 64 -3.98 11.88 -11.91
N PHE A 65 -2.89 11.51 -11.23
CA PHE A 65 -1.75 10.86 -11.84
C PHE A 65 -1.48 9.50 -11.20
N TYR A 66 -0.92 8.60 -11.98
CA TYR A 66 -0.74 7.20 -11.64
C TYR A 66 0.74 6.82 -11.71
N PRO A 67 1.23 5.97 -10.80
CA PRO A 67 2.61 5.51 -10.87
C PRO A 67 2.93 4.75 -12.16
N ARG A 68 3.97 5.17 -12.85
CA ARG A 68 4.41 4.57 -14.12
C ARG A 68 4.92 3.15 -13.96
N PHE A 69 5.45 2.78 -12.79
CA PHE A 69 5.95 1.41 -12.55
C PHE A 69 4.88 0.32 -12.69
N TYR A 70 3.59 0.65 -12.67
CA TYR A 70 2.52 -0.30 -13.00
C TYR A 70 2.46 -0.65 -14.49
N THR A 71 3.08 0.17 -15.35
CA THR A 71 3.02 0.04 -16.81
C THR A 71 4.39 -0.23 -17.45
N GLU A 72 5.48 -0.12 -16.70
CA GLU A 72 6.86 -0.33 -17.18
C GLU A 72 7.25 -1.79 -17.38
N HIS A 73 6.47 -2.72 -16.85
CA HIS A 73 6.80 -4.13 -16.81
C HIS A 73 5.74 -5.00 -17.47
N GLU A 74 6.11 -6.24 -17.77
CA GLU A 74 5.21 -7.25 -18.29
C GLU A 74 3.98 -7.46 -17.39
N THR A 75 2.90 -7.93 -17.98
CA THR A 75 1.60 -8.14 -17.31
C THR A 75 1.72 -8.90 -15.99
N GLN A 76 2.54 -9.95 -15.92
CA GLN A 76 2.69 -10.73 -14.69
C GLN A 76 3.35 -9.94 -13.55
N VAL A 77 4.36 -9.11 -13.87
CA VAL A 77 5.02 -8.24 -12.90
C VAL A 77 4.06 -7.16 -12.41
N ARG A 78 3.28 -6.55 -13.32
CA ARG A 78 2.22 -5.60 -12.96
C ARG A 78 1.22 -6.20 -11.97
N LEU A 79 0.70 -7.39 -12.28
CA LEU A 79 -0.26 -8.09 -11.40
C LEU A 79 0.34 -8.38 -10.01
N ASN A 80 1.63 -8.68 -9.95
CA ASN A 80 2.33 -8.88 -8.67
C ASN A 80 2.47 -7.57 -7.87
N ILE A 81 2.77 -6.45 -8.54
CA ILE A 81 2.78 -5.12 -7.90
C ILE A 81 1.39 -4.76 -7.37
N GLU A 82 0.35 -5.00 -8.16
CA GLU A 82 -1.05 -4.78 -7.78
C GLU A 82 -1.48 -5.62 -6.58
N LYS A 83 -1.12 -6.91 -6.54
CA LYS A 83 -1.36 -7.79 -5.39
C LYS A 83 -0.72 -7.23 -4.12
N ILE A 84 0.53 -6.76 -4.20
CA ILE A 84 1.22 -6.17 -3.05
C ILE A 84 0.57 -4.83 -2.66
N SER A 85 0.18 -4.00 -3.62
CA SER A 85 -0.52 -2.75 -3.36
C SER A 85 -1.88 -2.98 -2.67
N GLY A 86 -2.60 -4.02 -3.08
CA GLY A 86 -3.82 -4.49 -2.41
C GLY A 86 -3.54 -5.00 -0.99
N ALA A 87 -2.45 -5.73 -0.79
CA ALA A 87 -2.03 -6.18 0.54
C ALA A 87 -1.68 -5.01 1.47
N LEU A 88 -1.12 -3.90 0.94
CA LEU A 88 -0.92 -2.66 1.69
C LEU A 88 -2.27 -2.03 2.13
N GLY A 89 -3.38 -2.33 1.46
CA GLY A 89 -4.72 -1.89 1.87
C GLY A 89 -4.88 -0.37 1.84
N ASN A 90 -5.50 0.21 2.88
CA ASN A 90 -5.84 1.63 2.97
C ASN A 90 -4.67 2.57 3.33
N LEU A 91 -3.42 2.18 3.06
CA LEU A 91 -2.32 3.13 3.18
C LEU A 91 -2.50 4.29 2.18
N ASP A 92 -2.09 5.49 2.59
CA ASP A 92 -2.12 6.63 1.68
C ASP A 92 -1.17 6.42 0.50
N ALA A 93 -1.43 7.14 -0.59
CA ALA A 93 -0.65 7.04 -1.83
C ALA A 93 0.85 7.30 -1.61
N ALA A 94 1.20 8.23 -0.71
CA ALA A 94 2.59 8.58 -0.43
C ALA A 94 3.33 7.43 0.29
N GLN A 95 2.66 6.71 1.18
CA GLN A 95 3.19 5.56 1.90
C GLN A 95 3.32 4.35 0.99
N LYS A 96 2.33 4.09 0.12
CA LYS A 96 2.46 3.05 -0.92
C LYS A 96 3.63 3.37 -1.83
N TRP A 97 3.76 4.61 -2.28
CA TRP A 97 4.91 5.07 -3.07
C TRP A 97 6.25 4.86 -2.36
N GLN A 98 6.38 5.31 -1.11
CA GLN A 98 7.60 5.13 -0.33
C GLN A 98 7.92 3.65 -0.09
N PHE A 99 6.90 2.80 0.04
CA PHE A 99 7.12 1.36 0.12
C PHE A 99 7.81 0.85 -1.14
N PHE A 100 7.21 1.09 -2.31
CA PHE A 100 7.70 0.55 -3.59
C PHE A 100 9.01 1.17 -4.10
N THR A 101 9.26 2.45 -3.80
CA THR A 101 10.41 3.19 -4.36
C THR A 101 11.64 3.24 -3.45
N ARG A 102 11.52 2.91 -2.16
CA ARG A 102 12.66 2.92 -1.24
C ARG A 102 13.25 1.53 -1.03
N PRO A 103 14.59 1.40 -1.05
CA PRO A 103 15.29 0.21 -0.62
C PRO A 103 14.80 -0.32 0.73
N LYS A 104 14.65 -1.65 0.85
CA LYS A 104 14.29 -2.31 2.11
C LYS A 104 15.41 -3.24 2.55
N HIS A 105 15.83 -3.09 3.81
CA HIS A 105 16.85 -3.97 4.39
C HIS A 105 16.42 -5.45 4.38
N SER A 106 15.14 -5.74 4.62
CA SER A 106 14.58 -7.10 4.54
C SER A 106 14.67 -7.75 3.15
N LEU A 107 14.85 -6.94 2.11
CA LEU A 107 15.03 -7.41 0.73
C LEU A 107 16.51 -7.42 0.31
N GLY A 108 17.45 -7.16 1.23
CA GLY A 108 18.87 -7.06 0.92
C GLY A 108 19.27 -5.72 0.29
N GLY A 109 18.52 -4.64 0.56
CA GLY A 109 18.87 -3.29 0.09
C GLY A 109 18.34 -2.93 -1.29
N ILE A 110 17.51 -3.77 -1.90
CA ILE A 110 16.79 -3.45 -3.15
C ILE A 110 15.37 -2.92 -2.86
N THR A 111 14.76 -2.29 -3.86
CA THR A 111 13.35 -1.84 -3.77
C THR A 111 12.38 -3.02 -3.94
N PRO A 112 11.14 -2.92 -3.44
CA PRO A 112 10.13 -3.94 -3.70
C PRO A 112 9.85 -4.15 -5.19
N ILE A 113 9.89 -3.10 -6.01
CA ILE A 113 9.73 -3.24 -7.48
C ILE A 113 10.86 -4.11 -8.06
N GLN A 114 12.11 -3.82 -7.70
CA GLN A 114 13.27 -4.62 -8.15
C GLN A 114 13.17 -6.08 -7.69
N ALA A 115 12.71 -6.32 -6.46
CA ALA A 115 12.49 -7.67 -5.95
C ALA A 115 11.42 -8.43 -6.77
N ILE A 116 10.30 -7.77 -7.12
CA ILE A 116 9.22 -8.40 -7.92
C ILE A 116 9.72 -8.70 -9.33
N VAL A 117 10.41 -7.76 -9.97
CA VAL A 117 11.02 -7.94 -11.30
C VAL A 117 12.02 -9.10 -11.29
N GLY A 118 12.79 -9.24 -10.22
CA GLY A 118 13.72 -10.35 -10.01
C GLY A 118 13.07 -11.67 -9.56
N GLY A 119 11.74 -11.81 -9.64
CA GLY A 119 11.02 -13.03 -9.27
C GLY A 119 10.86 -13.30 -7.77
N GLN A 120 11.29 -12.37 -6.90
CA GLN A 120 11.25 -12.51 -5.44
C GLN A 120 9.93 -12.00 -4.85
N PHE A 121 8.80 -12.39 -5.44
CA PHE A 121 7.46 -11.93 -5.02
C PHE A 121 7.18 -12.21 -3.54
N ASP A 122 7.46 -13.43 -3.07
CA ASP A 122 7.18 -13.83 -1.69
C ASP A 122 7.92 -12.98 -0.67
N ARG A 123 9.19 -12.64 -0.96
CA ARG A 123 9.98 -11.74 -0.10
C ARG A 123 9.40 -10.33 -0.08
N ALA A 124 8.95 -9.83 -1.22
CA ALA A 124 8.30 -8.52 -1.32
C ALA A 124 6.96 -8.50 -0.57
N ALA A 125 6.17 -9.59 -0.63
CA ALA A 125 4.93 -9.75 0.12
C ALA A 125 5.17 -9.78 1.64
N ILE A 126 6.18 -10.52 2.11
CA ILE A 126 6.60 -10.53 3.52
C ILE A 126 7.03 -9.13 3.98
N ALA A 127 7.79 -8.41 3.14
CA ALA A 127 8.21 -7.04 3.43
C ALA A 127 7.00 -6.08 3.54
N ALA A 128 5.97 -6.26 2.71
CA ALA A 128 4.73 -5.49 2.78
C ALA A 128 3.98 -5.76 4.08
N GLN A 129 3.83 -7.02 4.47
CA GLN A 129 3.21 -7.39 5.75
C GLN A 129 3.95 -6.76 6.93
N GLY A 130 5.29 -6.83 6.94
CA GLY A 130 6.11 -6.21 7.97
C GLY A 130 6.05 -4.67 7.96
N PHE A 131 5.76 -4.05 6.81
CA PHE A 131 5.58 -2.60 6.70
C PHE A 131 4.25 -2.14 7.32
N ILE A 132 3.17 -2.89 7.08
CA ILE A 132 1.86 -2.62 7.67
C ILE A 132 1.90 -2.86 9.18
N SER A 133 2.42 -4.01 9.62
CA SER A 133 2.46 -4.37 11.05
C SER A 133 3.21 -3.35 11.91
N ARG A 134 4.27 -2.72 11.39
CA ARG A 134 5.02 -1.66 12.09
C ARG A 134 4.26 -0.33 12.22
N ARG A 135 3.23 -0.12 11.42
CA ARG A 135 2.38 1.08 11.48
C ARG A 135 1.11 0.87 12.30
N VAL A 136 0.69 -0.38 12.46
CA VAL A 136 -0.48 -0.76 13.24
C VAL A 136 -0.26 -0.59 14.77
N THR A 137 0.96 -0.33 15.23
CA THR A 137 1.25 0.00 16.64
C THR A 137 0.70 1.35 17.12
N TYR A 138 0.15 2.23 16.25
CA TYR A 138 -0.39 3.54 16.67
C TYR A 138 -1.88 3.78 16.34
N CYS A 139 -2.64 2.78 15.89
CA CYS A 139 -4.11 2.93 15.72
C CYS A 139 -4.97 2.00 16.58
N TRP A 140 -4.36 1.15 17.44
CA TRP A 140 -5.13 0.24 18.30
C TRP A 140 -5.51 0.79 19.68
N ASN A 141 -4.95 1.94 20.12
CA ASN A 141 -5.28 2.51 21.44
C ASN A 141 -6.50 3.44 21.47
N ARG A 142 -7.11 3.80 20.32
CA ARG A 142 -8.29 4.69 20.28
C ARG A 142 -9.62 3.96 20.05
N LEU A 143 -9.61 2.70 19.63
CA LEU A 143 -10.84 1.97 19.29
C LEU A 143 -11.16 0.77 20.19
N GLY A 144 -10.36 0.48 21.23
CA GLY A 144 -10.76 -0.46 22.29
C GLY A 144 -11.10 -1.89 21.85
N LEU A 145 -10.77 -2.28 20.62
CA LEU A 145 -11.06 -3.62 20.11
C LEU A 145 -9.89 -4.52 20.47
N LYS A 146 -10.14 -5.53 21.29
CA LYS A 146 -9.17 -6.57 21.62
C LYS A 146 -8.93 -7.45 20.40
N THR A 147 -7.67 -7.79 20.20
CA THR A 147 -7.10 -8.64 19.14
C THR A 147 -7.93 -9.89 18.85
N ILE A 148 -8.32 -10.08 17.58
CA ILE A 148 -8.95 -11.29 17.03
C ILE A 148 -8.07 -12.56 17.26
N LYS A 149 -6.78 -12.40 17.58
CA LYS A 149 -5.90 -13.51 17.99
C LYS A 149 -6.29 -14.17 19.32
N GLN A 150 -6.99 -13.50 20.24
CA GLN A 150 -7.47 -14.14 21.49
C GLN A 150 -8.74 -14.96 21.27
N SER A 151 -9.61 -14.59 20.33
CA SER A 151 -10.88 -15.28 20.08
C SER A 151 -10.71 -16.66 19.46
N ALA A 152 -9.63 -16.89 18.69
CA ALA A 152 -9.29 -18.21 18.16
C ALA A 152 -8.75 -19.13 19.27
N ALA A 153 -7.87 -18.63 20.15
CA ALA A 153 -7.33 -19.41 21.26
C ALA A 153 -8.40 -19.78 22.32
N LEU A 154 -9.37 -18.88 22.57
CA LEU A 154 -10.49 -19.18 23.49
C LEU A 154 -11.48 -20.20 22.91
N LYS A 155 -11.66 -20.24 21.58
CA LYS A 155 -12.56 -21.21 20.93
C LYS A 155 -11.99 -22.62 20.96
N VAL A 156 -10.68 -22.79 20.77
CA VAL A 156 -10.05 -24.12 20.84
C VAL A 156 -10.13 -24.68 22.27
N SER A 157 -9.85 -23.86 23.29
CA SER A 157 -9.92 -24.31 24.69
C SER A 157 -11.34 -24.67 25.16
N LYS A 158 -12.38 -24.05 24.60
CA LYS A 158 -13.78 -24.33 24.96
C LYS A 158 -14.34 -25.59 24.27
N VAL A 159 -13.81 -25.93 23.08
CA VAL A 159 -14.17 -27.17 22.37
C VAL A 159 -13.48 -28.38 23.01
N GLU A 160 -12.24 -28.24 23.48
CA GLU A 160 -11.53 -29.28 24.23
C GLU A 160 -12.21 -29.61 25.57
N ALA A 161 -12.68 -28.59 26.30
CA ALA A 161 -13.33 -28.77 27.60
C ALA A 161 -14.71 -29.45 27.53
N VAL A 162 -15.44 -29.28 26.42
CA VAL A 162 -16.73 -29.96 26.20
C VAL A 162 -16.54 -31.44 25.84
N ARG A 163 -15.41 -31.79 25.21
CA ARG A 163 -15.13 -33.17 24.79
C ARG A 163 -14.77 -34.10 25.95
N ILE A 164 -14.23 -33.53 27.04
CA ILE A 164 -13.84 -34.27 28.26
C ILE A 164 -15.05 -34.55 29.17
N ASN A 165 -16.09 -33.70 29.14
CA ASN A 165 -17.30 -33.82 29.98
C ASN A 165 -18.45 -34.66 29.36
N GLN A 166 -18.18 -35.43 28.30
CA GLN A 166 -19.16 -36.31 27.64
C GLN A 166 -18.74 -37.79 27.69
N VAL A 167 -17.67 -38.13 28.43
CA VAL A 167 -17.13 -39.51 28.54
C VAL A 167 -16.93 -39.90 30.02
N SER A 168 -17.82 -39.48 30.91
CA SER A 168 -17.91 -40.00 32.29
C SER A 168 -19.36 -40.16 32.70
#